data_AF-A0A968VXE6-F1
#
_entry.id   AF-A0A968VXE6-F1
#
_cell.length_a   1.000
_cell.length_b   1.000
_cell.length_c   1.000
_cell.angle_alpha   90.00
_cell.angle_beta   90.00
_cell.angle_gamma   90.00
#
_symmetry.space_group_name_H-M   'P 1'
#
loop_
_entity.id
_entity.type
_entity.pdbx_description
1 polymer ?
#
loop_
_entity_poly.entity_id
_entity_poly.type
_entity_poly.pdbx_seq_one_letter_code
_entity_poly.pdbx_strand_id
1 'polypeptide(L)'
;MLKAVWGYMGDKLAIPVAELSKENIVVRLKERGVNEALINDYAILSGLVEGARYAPSISGATMPDVYKKCIEVLTKIEQEIR
;
A
#
# COMPACT_ATOMS: atom_id res chain seq x y z
N MET A 1 6.65 -2.72 11.00
CA MET A 1 7.10 -2.81 9.60
C MET A 1 6.12 -2.13 8.63
N LEU A 2 4.84 -2.50 8.56
CA LEU A 2 3.82 -1.81 7.74
C LEU A 2 3.68 -0.31 7.98
N LYS A 3 3.72 0.12 9.24
CA LYS A 3 3.72 1.55 9.58
C LYS A 3 4.89 2.33 8.98
N ALA A 4 6.04 1.68 8.80
CA ALA A 4 7.22 2.32 8.21
C ALA A 4 7.02 2.50 6.69
N VAL A 5 6.46 1.49 6.03
CA VAL A 5 6.14 1.53 4.60
C VAL A 5 5.06 2.58 4.29
N TRP A 6 3.99 2.61 5.09
CA TRP A 6 2.94 3.63 4.96
C TRP A 6 3.43 5.02 5.34
N GLY A 7 4.22 5.14 6.41
CA GLY A 7 4.81 6.41 6.81
C GLY A 7 5.72 6.99 5.72
N TYR A 8 6.52 6.14 5.09
CA TYR A 8 7.38 6.52 3.97
C TYR A 8 6.58 6.97 2.75
N MET A 9 5.49 6.28 2.41
CA MET A 9 4.60 6.71 1.33
C MET A 9 3.84 7.98 1.66
N GLY A 10 3.39 8.12 2.91
CA GLY A 10 2.74 9.32 3.41
C GLY A 10 3.65 10.54 3.30
N ASP A 11 4.92 10.38 3.67
CA ASP A 11 5.94 11.42 3.52
C ASP A 11 6.13 11.82 2.05
N LYS A 12 6.34 10.85 1.15
CA LYS A 12 6.45 11.05 -0.31
C LYS A 12 5.23 11.73 -0.94
N LEU A 13 4.03 11.35 -0.51
CA LEU A 13 2.76 11.86 -1.04
C LEU A 13 2.28 13.13 -0.30
N ALA A 14 3.08 13.64 0.64
CA ALA A 14 2.72 14.75 1.53
C ALA A 14 1.33 14.54 2.19
N ILE A 15 1.09 13.32 2.66
CA ILE A 15 -0.10 12.95 3.44
C ILE A 15 0.30 13.03 4.92
N PRO A 16 -0.31 13.91 5.71
CA PRO A 16 -0.03 13.97 7.14
C PRO A 16 -0.43 12.65 7.79
N VAL A 17 0.32 12.23 8.81
CA VAL A 17 0.13 10.92 9.49
C VAL A 17 -1.30 10.75 10.03
N ALA A 18 -1.97 11.83 10.40
CA ALA A 18 -3.36 11.84 10.86
C ALA A 18 -4.36 11.48 9.75
N GLU A 19 -4.01 11.76 8.50
CA GLU A 19 -4.80 11.47 7.30
C GLU A 19 -4.26 10.24 6.55
N LEU A 20 -3.27 9.54 7.11
CA LEU A 20 -2.62 8.40 6.48
C LEU A 20 -3.56 7.19 6.48
N SER A 21 -4.31 7.08 5.40
CA SER A 21 -5.34 6.07 5.19
C SER A 21 -5.19 5.48 3.79
N LYS A 22 -5.59 4.21 3.63
CA LYS A 22 -5.67 3.53 2.33
C LYS A 22 -6.35 4.40 1.27
N GLU A 23 -7.49 4.99 1.62
CA GLU A 23 -8.26 5.85 0.71
C GLU A 23 -7.49 7.09 0.28
N ASN A 24 -6.88 7.81 1.23
CA ASN A 24 -6.09 9.00 0.91
C ASN A 24 -4.86 8.67 0.06
N ILE A 25 -4.18 7.55 0.31
CA ILE A 25 -3.07 7.11 -0.53
C ILE A 25 -3.59 6.84 -1.95
N VAL A 26 -4.68 6.09 -2.11
CA VAL A 26 -5.30 5.81 -3.42
C VAL A 26 -5.68 7.10 -4.16
N VAL A 27 -6.29 8.06 -3.48
CA VAL A 27 -6.67 9.35 -4.07
C VAL A 27 -5.42 10.10 -4.55
N ARG A 28 -4.39 10.23 -3.71
CA ARG A 28 -3.15 10.93 -4.08
C ARG A 28 -2.42 10.24 -5.22
N LEU A 29 -2.44 8.91 -5.28
CA LEU A 29 -1.86 8.16 -6.39
C LEU A 29 -2.61 8.43 -7.71
N LYS A 30 -3.95 8.51 -7.67
CA LYS A 30 -4.75 8.91 -8.83
C LYS A 30 -4.44 10.35 -9.26
N GLU A 31 -4.34 11.28 -8.31
CA GLU A 31 -3.99 12.68 -8.59
C GLU A 31 -2.61 12.84 -9.23
N ARG A 32 -1.66 11.98 -8.86
CA ARG A 32 -0.31 11.93 -9.45
C ARG A 32 -0.26 11.25 -10.82
N GLY A 33 -1.38 10.68 -11.30
CA GLY A 33 -1.45 9.98 -12.58
C GLY A 33 -0.84 8.58 -12.57
N VAL A 34 -0.70 7.95 -11.40
CA VAL A 34 -0.20 6.58 -11.28
C VAL A 34 -1.18 5.60 -11.93
N ASN A 35 -0.65 4.58 -12.61
CA ASN A 35 -1.46 3.57 -13.29
C ASN A 35 -2.51 2.92 -12.37
N GLU A 36 -3.76 2.86 -12.82
CA GLU A 36 -4.87 2.27 -12.05
C GLU A 36 -4.62 0.81 -11.66
N ALA A 37 -3.85 0.05 -12.46
CA ALA A 37 -3.45 -1.31 -12.12
C ALA A 37 -2.61 -1.36 -10.83
N LEU A 38 -1.65 -0.44 -10.67
CA LEU A 38 -0.82 -0.35 -9.46
C LEU A 38 -1.65 0.08 -8.24
N ILE A 39 -2.59 0.99 -8.44
CA ILE A 39 -3.52 1.44 -7.41
C ILE A 39 -4.41 0.29 -6.95
N ASN A 40 -4.87 -0.54 -7.89
CA ASN A 40 -5.68 -1.73 -7.59
C ASN A 40 -4.86 -2.78 -6.83
N ASP A 41 -3.64 -3.08 -7.28
CA ASP A 41 -2.71 -3.98 -6.60
C ASP A 41 -2.45 -3.52 -5.15
N TYR A 42 -2.20 -2.22 -4.95
CA TYR A 42 -2.05 -1.63 -3.61
C TYR A 42 -3.30 -1.81 -2.75
N ALA A 43 -4.50 -1.57 -3.30
CA ALA A 43 -5.75 -1.70 -2.57
C ALA A 43 -6.03 -3.16 -2.13
N ILE A 44 -5.74 -4.13 -3.01
CA ILE A 44 -5.83 -5.57 -2.72
C ILE A 44 -4.85 -5.95 -1.61
N LEU A 45 -3.60 -5.49 -1.71
CA LEU A 45 -2.56 -5.77 -0.71
C LEU A 45 -2.88 -5.16 0.65
N SER A 46 -3.40 -3.92 0.69
CA SER A 46 -3.88 -3.30 1.93
C SER A 46 -4.95 -4.16 2.57
N GLY A 47 -5.96 -4.60 1.80
CA GLY A 47 -7.03 -5.44 2.30
C GLY A 47 -6.55 -6.80 2.81
N LEU A 48 -5.57 -7.42 2.13
CA LEU A 48 -4.94 -8.68 2.55
C LEU A 48 -4.19 -8.52 3.87
N VAL A 49 -3.42 -7.45 4.02
CA VAL A 49 -2.68 -7.15 5.25
C VAL A 49 -3.63 -6.87 6.42
N GLU A 50 -4.68 -6.11 6.18
CA GLU A 50 -5.71 -5.80 7.17
C GLU A 50 -6.45 -7.08 7.57
N GLY A 51 -6.89 -7.87 6.60
CA GLY A 51 -7.53 -9.17 6.82
C GLY A 51 -6.64 -10.15 7.58
N ALA A 52 -5.34 -10.22 7.23
CA ALA A 52 -4.37 -11.08 7.91
C ALA A 52 -4.05 -10.62 9.35
N ARG A 53 -4.21 -9.32 9.66
CA ARG A 53 -4.12 -8.80 11.03
C ARG A 53 -5.32 -9.26 11.88
N TYR A 54 -6.51 -9.34 11.30
CA TYR A 54 -7.73 -9.75 12.02
C TYR A 54 -7.97 -11.27 12.00
N ALA A 55 -7.49 -11.99 10.99
CA ALA A 55 -7.68 -13.42 10.82
C ALA A 55 -6.44 -14.07 10.14
N PRO A 56 -5.38 -14.37 10.90
CA PRO A 56 -4.12 -14.89 10.35
C PRO A 56 -4.24 -16.29 9.72
N SER A 57 -5.37 -16.99 9.90
CA SER A 57 -5.60 -18.36 9.43
C SER A 57 -6.25 -18.46 8.04
N ILE A 58 -6.73 -17.35 7.45
CA ILE A 58 -7.57 -17.38 6.24
C ILE A 58 -6.78 -17.23 4.93
N SER A 59 -5.57 -16.69 4.97
CA SER A 59 -4.80 -16.47 3.75
C SER A 59 -3.86 -17.65 3.51
N GLY A 60 -4.20 -18.51 2.55
CA GLY A 60 -3.28 -19.54 2.00
C GLY A 60 -1.98 -18.97 1.39
N ALA A 61 -1.80 -17.64 1.40
CA ALA A 61 -0.56 -16.94 1.11
C ALA A 61 0.19 -16.67 2.42
N THR A 62 1.45 -17.10 2.49
CA THR A 62 2.33 -16.80 3.62
C THR A 62 2.51 -15.28 3.75
N MET A 63 2.29 -14.75 4.96
CA MET A 63 2.57 -13.35 5.34
C MET A 63 3.81 -12.75 4.63
N PRO A 64 5.00 -13.39 4.65
CA PRO A 64 6.19 -12.86 3.96
C PRO A 64 6.01 -12.61 2.46
N ASP A 65 5.20 -13.40 1.76
CA ASP A 65 4.94 -13.24 0.33
C ASP A 65 4.08 -12.00 0.07
N VAL A 66 3.03 -11.80 0.89
CA VAL A 66 2.19 -10.60 0.88
C VAL A 66 3.03 -9.36 1.15
N TYR A 67 3.95 -9.42 2.12
CA TYR A 67 4.87 -8.32 2.40
C TYR A 67 5.80 -8.01 1.22
N LYS A 68 6.38 -9.03 0.61
CA LYS A 68 7.29 -8.86 -0.53
C LYS A 68 6.57 -8.23 -1.72
N LYS A 69 5.35 -8.70 -2.01
CA LYS A 69 4.48 -8.13 -3.04
C LYS A 69 4.13 -6.67 -2.75
N CYS A 70 3.85 -6.35 -1.49
CA CYS A 70 3.57 -4.97 -1.05
C CYS A 70 4.76 -4.04 -1.31
N ILE A 71 5.97 -4.45 -0.93
CA ILE A 71 7.19 -3.67 -1.20
C ILE A 71 7.41 -3.48 -2.70
N GLU A 72 7.17 -4.51 -3.52
CA GLU A 72 7.32 -4.43 -4.97
C GLU A 72 6.34 -3.43 -5.59
N VAL A 73 5.06 -3.49 -5.22
CA VAL A 73 4.02 -2.55 -5.70
C VAL A 73 4.33 -1.13 -5.25
N LEU A 74 4.73 -0.93 -3.99
CA LEU A 74 5.16 0.37 -3.50
C LEU A 74 6.36 0.95 -4.26
N THR A 75 7.33 0.11 -4.60
CA THR A 75 8.52 0.52 -5.36
C THR A 75 8.14 0.93 -6.78
N LYS A 76 7.25 0.18 -7.44
CA LYS A 76 6.72 0.52 -8.77
C LYS A 76 5.95 1.83 -8.76
N ILE A 77 5.09 2.01 -7.76
CA ILE A 77 4.37 3.26 -7.55
C ILE A 77 5.35 4.42 -7.33
N GLU A 78 6.39 4.24 -6.51
CA GLU A 78 7.40 5.27 -6.29
C GLU A 78 8.12 5.67 -7.60
N GLN A 79 8.41 4.71 -8.48
CA GLN A 79 9.01 4.98 -9.77
C GLN A 79 8.10 5.80 -10.69
N GLU A 80 6.79 5.59 -10.62
CA GLU A 80 5.79 6.36 -11.39
C GLU A 80 5.59 7.78 -10.86
N ILE A 81 5.75 8.00 -9.55
CA ILE A 81 5.59 9.34 -8.94
C ILE A 81 6.90 10.17 -9.05
N ARG A 82 8.00 9.58 -9.52
CA ARG A 82 9.32 10.21 -9.55
C ARG A 82 9.46 11.29 -10.62
#